data_AF-A0A2E9U3A4-F1
#
_entry.id   AF-A0A2E9U3A4-F1
#
_cell.length_a   1.000
_cell.length_b   1.000
_cell.length_c   1.000
_cell.angle_alpha   90.00
_cell.angle_beta   90.00
_cell.angle_gamma   90.00
#
_symmetry.space_group_name_H-M   'P 1'
#
loop_
_entity.id
_entity.type
_entity.pdbx_description
1 polymer ?
#
loop_
_entity_poly.entity_id
_entity_poly.type
_entity_poly.pdbx_seq_one_letter_code
_entity_poly.pdbx_strand_id
1 'polypeptide(L)'
;MVKLRKTSSFEKMLLVVGLLVLIIGYTLISRTYAAEGNQLSWGLLQTTFLWLLMVIFIIMLVIGEDIKEGILIEQLEEIKSLKDALLKRKNK
;
A
#
# COMPACT_ATOMS: atom_id res chain seq x y z
N MET A 1 15.07 -17.07 -12.00
CA MET A 1 13.68 -16.97 -12.52
C MET A 1 12.98 -15.90 -11.71
N VAL A 2 12.59 -14.79 -12.33
CA VAL A 2 11.80 -13.74 -11.66
C VAL A 2 10.46 -14.37 -11.27
N LYS A 3 10.28 -14.73 -9.99
CA LYS A 3 8.99 -15.21 -9.49
C LYS A 3 7.98 -14.10 -9.74
N LEU A 4 7.02 -14.35 -10.61
CA LEU A 4 5.86 -13.49 -10.79
C LEU A 4 5.17 -13.35 -9.43
N ARG A 5 5.36 -12.19 -8.79
CA ARG A 5 4.69 -11.87 -7.53
C ARG A 5 3.21 -11.83 -7.84
N LYS A 6 2.45 -12.72 -7.21
CA LYS A 6 0.99 -12.75 -7.36
C LYS A 6 0.49 -11.51 -6.63
N THR A 7 -0.07 -10.54 -7.37
CA THR A 7 -0.62 -9.32 -6.76
C THR A 7 -1.64 -9.71 -5.70
N SER A 8 -1.36 -9.31 -4.46
CA SER A 8 -2.18 -9.65 -3.30
C SER A 8 -3.56 -9.00 -3.44
N SER A 9 -4.58 -9.62 -2.84
CA SER A 9 -5.91 -9.00 -2.81
C SER A 9 -5.90 -7.69 -2.00
N PHE A 10 -4.96 -7.57 -1.06
CA PHE A 10 -4.78 -6.37 -0.26
C PHE A 10 -4.08 -5.26 -1.06
N GLU A 11 -2.97 -5.54 -1.76
CA GLU A 11 -2.37 -4.60 -2.73
C GLU A 11 -3.40 -4.01 -3.72
N LYS A 12 -4.27 -4.86 -4.30
CA LYS A 12 -5.35 -4.41 -5.18
C LYS A 12 -6.37 -3.51 -4.48
N MET A 13 -6.75 -3.86 -3.25
CA MET A 13 -7.65 -3.04 -2.44
C MET A 13 -7.02 -1.69 -2.12
N LEU A 14 -5.74 -1.67 -1.76
CA LEU A 14 -5.00 -0.45 -1.39
C LEU A 14 -4.79 0.47 -2.60
N LEU A 15 -4.59 -0.08 -3.79
CA LEU A 15 -4.61 0.69 -5.04
C LEU A 15 -5.95 1.36 -5.29
N VAL A 16 -7.07 0.65 -5.11
CA VAL A 16 -8.42 1.22 -5.26
C VAL A 16 -8.66 2.32 -4.23
N VAL A 17 -8.32 2.07 -2.96
CA VAL A 17 -8.45 3.06 -1.89
C VAL A 17 -7.57 4.28 -2.13
N GLY A 18 -6.31 4.08 -2.55
CA GLY A 18 -5.39 5.16 -2.88
C GLY A 18 -5.91 6.03 -4.02
N LEU A 19 -6.46 5.41 -5.08
CA LEU A 19 -7.08 6.12 -6.19
C LEU A 19 -8.29 6.95 -5.73
N LEU A 20 -9.16 6.38 -4.89
CA LEU A 20 -10.32 7.09 -4.35
C LEU A 20 -9.90 8.29 -3.50
N VAL A 21 -8.89 8.14 -2.64
CA VAL A 21 -8.35 9.24 -1.82
C VAL A 21 -7.79 10.36 -2.70
N LEU A 22 -7.15 10.03 -3.82
CA LEU A 22 -6.67 11.04 -4.77
C LEU A 22 -7.82 11.82 -5.41
N ILE A 23 -8.82 11.12 -5.94
CA ILE A 23 -9.97 11.75 -6.63
C ILE A 23 -10.79 12.59 -5.65
N ILE A 24 -11.15 12.01 -4.49
CA ILE A 24 -11.97 12.68 -3.48
C ILE A 24 -11.23 13.86 -2.87
N GLY A 25 -9.96 13.68 -2.50
CA GLY A 25 -9.18 14.76 -1.90
C GLY A 25 -9.01 15.94 -2.85
N TYR A 26 -8.69 15.68 -4.13
CA TYR A 26 -8.65 16.74 -5.15
C TYR A 26 -10.01 17.45 -5.28
N THR A 27 -11.10 16.68 -5.41
CA THR A 27 -12.45 17.24 -5.57
C THR A 27 -12.86 18.11 -4.39
N LEU A 28 -12.57 17.67 -3.16
CA LEU A 28 -12.89 18.44 -1.95
C LEU A 28 -12.06 19.71 -1.87
N ILE A 29 -10.74 19.64 -2.11
CA ILE A 29 -9.87 20.81 -2.10
C ILE A 29 -10.31 21.83 -3.15
N SER A 30 -10.61 21.38 -4.38
CA SER A 30 -11.09 22.25 -5.46
C SER A 30 -12.44 22.90 -5.13
N ARG A 31 -13.35 22.18 -4.48
CA ARG A 31 -14.63 22.74 -4.01
C ARG A 31 -14.42 23.79 -2.93
N THR A 32 -13.55 23.54 -1.95
CA THR A 32 -13.22 24.50 -0.91
C THR A 32 -12.57 25.76 -1.50
N TYR A 33 -11.65 25.59 -2.44
CA TYR A 33 -11.02 26.71 -3.15
C TYR A 33 -12.04 27.59 -3.89
N ALA A 34 -12.99 26.97 -4.60
CA ALA A 34 -14.05 27.69 -5.29
C ALA A 34 -15.02 28.39 -4.32
N ALA A 35 -15.33 27.75 -3.18
CA ALA A 35 -16.21 28.33 -2.16
C ALA A 35 -15.57 29.53 -1.43
N GLU A 36 -14.25 29.55 -1.27
CA GLU A 36 -13.48 30.67 -0.70
C GLU A 36 -13.19 31.79 -1.71
N GLY A 37 -13.86 31.80 -2.87
CA GLY A 37 -13.74 32.87 -3.87
C GLY A 37 -12.42 32.85 -4.64
N ASN A 38 -11.85 31.66 -4.85
CA ASN A 38 -10.55 31.44 -5.52
C ASN A 38 -9.37 32.12 -4.80
N GLN A 39 -9.52 32.45 -3.52
CA GLN A 39 -8.43 32.99 -2.72
C GLN A 39 -7.57 31.87 -2.16
N LEU A 40 -6.26 32.12 -2.11
CA LEU A 40 -5.30 31.20 -1.53
C LEU A 40 -5.31 31.39 -0.01
N SER A 41 -6.19 30.66 0.66
CA SER A 41 -6.31 30.65 2.12
C SER A 41 -5.21 29.81 2.77
N TRP A 42 -4.79 30.21 3.96
CA TRP A 42 -3.89 29.40 4.79
C TRP A 42 -4.48 28.02 5.11
N GLY A 43 -5.80 27.94 5.30
CA GLY A 43 -6.51 26.69 5.54
C GLY A 43 -6.45 25.75 4.32
N LEU A 44 -6.52 26.30 3.10
CA LEU A 44 -6.38 25.54 1.86
C LEU A 44 -4.97 24.94 1.73
N LEU A 45 -3.94 25.74 2.05
CA LEU A 45 -2.55 25.29 2.02
C LEU A 45 -2.33 24.16 3.03
N GLN A 46 -2.78 24.32 4.27
CA GLN A 46 -2.70 23.30 5.30
C GLN A 46 -3.44 22.01 4.90
N THR A 47 -4.65 22.14 4.35
CA THR A 47 -5.46 20.99 3.92
C THR A 47 -4.80 20.24 2.77
N THR A 48 -4.24 20.97 1.79
CA THR A 48 -3.51 20.36 0.67
C THR A 48 -2.25 19.66 1.16
N PHE A 49 -1.52 20.26 2.10
CA PHE A 49 -0.35 19.65 2.70
C PHE A 49 -0.67 18.37 3.47
N LEU A 50 -1.72 18.38 4.30
CA LEU A 50 -2.20 17.21 5.02
C LEU A 50 -2.67 16.10 4.07
N TRP A 51 -3.34 16.46 2.97
CA TRP A 51 -3.76 15.51 1.94
C TRP A 51 -2.56 14.85 1.24
N LEU A 52 -1.52 15.62 0.89
CA LEU A 52 -0.28 15.07 0.35
C LEU A 52 0.43 14.13 1.35
N LEU A 53 0.44 14.49 2.63
CA LEU A 53 1.02 13.67 3.69
C LEU A 53 0.26 12.32 3.83
N MET A 54 -1.07 12.37 3.76
CA MET A 54 -1.94 11.20 3.67
C MET A 54 -1.56 10.29 2.48
N VAL A 55 -1.33 10.86 1.30
CA VAL A 55 -0.90 10.09 0.12
C VAL A 55 0.46 9.41 0.35
N ILE A 56 1.40 10.10 1.00
CA ILE A 56 2.71 9.51 1.36
C ILE A 56 2.52 8.32 2.30
N PHE A 57 1.64 8.42 3.29
CA PHE A 57 1.38 7.28 4.19
C PHE A 57 0.75 6.09 3.46
N ILE A 58 -0.14 6.32 2.50
CA ILE A 58 -0.70 5.23 1.68
C ILE A 58 0.43 4.53 0.91
N ILE A 59 1.37 5.28 0.33
CA ILE A 59 2.53 4.71 -0.37
C ILE A 59 3.40 3.90 0.60
N MET A 60 3.68 4.43 1.80
CA MET A 60 4.43 3.70 2.82
C MET A 60 3.73 2.40 3.24
N LEU A 61 2.40 2.38 3.33
CA LEU A 61 1.64 1.18 3.65
C LEU A 61 1.80 0.10 2.58
N VAL A 62 1.74 0.47 1.29
CA VAL A 62 1.98 -0.47 0.19
C VAL A 62 3.39 -1.07 0.30
N ILE A 63 4.41 -0.24 0.52
CA ILE A 63 5.79 -0.72 0.66
C ILE A 63 5.94 -1.63 1.89
N GLY A 64 5.30 -1.28 3.00
CA GLY A 64 5.34 -2.07 4.23
C GLY A 64 4.66 -3.44 4.08
N GLU A 65 3.54 -3.49 3.36
CA GLU A 65 2.88 -4.74 3.00
C GLU A 65 3.78 -5.62 2.13
N ASP A 66 4.39 -5.04 1.09
CA ASP A 66 5.28 -5.74 0.17
C ASP A 66 6.45 -6.42 0.90
N ILE A 67 7.06 -5.70 1.86
CA ILE A 67 8.15 -6.23 2.69
C ILE A 67 7.65 -7.39 3.56
N LYS A 68 6.47 -7.23 4.17
CA LYS A 68 5.88 -8.25 5.04
C LYS A 68 5.55 -9.53 4.27
N GLU A 69 4.94 -9.41 3.09
CA GLU A 69 4.67 -10.57 2.23
C GLU A 69 5.96 -11.27 1.78
N GLY A 70 6.99 -10.49 1.46
CA GLY A 70 8.32 -11.02 1.10
C GLY A 70 8.91 -11.93 2.19
N ILE A 71 8.92 -11.45 3.44
CA ILE A 71 9.43 -12.22 4.59
C ILE A 71 8.61 -13.50 4.83
N LEU A 72 7.28 -13.41 4.71
CA LEU A 72 6.38 -14.54 4.93
C LEU A 72 6.59 -15.66 3.89
N ILE A 73 6.83 -15.30 2.64
CA ILE A 73 7.14 -16.27 1.57
C ILE A 73 8.46 -16.98 1.86
N GLU A 74 9.47 -16.24 2.29
CA GLU A 74 10.79 -16.80 2.61
C GLU A 74 10.71 -17.81 3.75
N GLN A 75 10.01 -17.48 4.85
CA GLN A 75 9.77 -18.41 5.95
C GLN A 75 8.98 -19.65 5.53
N LEU A 76 7.99 -19.49 4.64
CA LEU A 76 7.20 -20.62 4.15
C LEU A 76 8.07 -21.60 3.34
N GLU A 77 8.99 -21.08 2.52
CA GLU A 77 9.93 -21.90 1.76
C GLU A 77 10.93 -22.63 2.67
N GLU A 78 11.43 -21.96 3.71
CA GLU A 78 12.29 -22.61 4.71
C GLU A 78 11.56 -23.75 5.42
N ILE A 79 10.33 -23.53 5.89
CA ILE A 79 9.51 -24.56 6.56
C ILE A 79 9.22 -25.73 5.62
N LYS A 80 8.91 -25.45 4.34
CA LYS A 80 8.68 -26.50 3.34
C LYS A 80 9.94 -27.32 3.09
N SER A 81 11.09 -26.66 2.98
CA SER A 81 12.39 -27.33 2.81
C SER A 81 12.74 -28.24 3.99
N LEU A 82 12.46 -27.79 5.22
CA LEU A 82 12.63 -28.57 6.44
C LEU A 82 11.68 -29.77 6.49
N LYS A 83 10.41 -29.58 6.14
CA LYS A 83 9.42 -30.67 6.07
C LYS A 83 9.83 -31.75 5.07
N ASP A 84 10.29 -31.36 3.88
CA ASP A 84 10.73 -32.30 2.85
C ASP A 84 11.99 -33.07 3.28
N ALA A 85 12.94 -32.39 3.94
CA ALA A 85 14.12 -33.04 4.51
C ALA A 85 13.75 -34.07 5.60
N LEU A 86 12.79 -33.74 6.48
CA LEU A 86 12.30 -34.65 7.52
C LEU A 86 11.55 -35.86 6.94
N LEU A 87 10.71 -35.66 5.93
CA LEU A 87 10.03 -36.76 5.23
C LEU A 87 11.02 -37.69 4.52
N LYS A 88 12.05 -37.13 3.89
CA LYS A 88 13.10 -37.89 3.21
C LYS A 88 13.95 -38.70 4.19
N ARG A 89 14.12 -38.22 5.42
CA ARG A 89 14.81 -38.95 6.50
C ARG A 89 13.96 -40.04 7.15
N LYS A 90 12.63 -39.96 7.07
CA LYS A 90 11.70 -40.97 7.61
C LYS A 90 11.53 -42.19 6.68
N ASN A 91 11.73 -42.01 5.37
CA ASN A 91 11.61 -43.08 4.37
C ASN A 91 12.94 -43.84 4.11
N LYS A 92 13.95 -43.66 4.97
CA LYS A 92 15.26 -44.31 4.88
C LYS A 92 15.57 -44.97 6.21
#